data_AF-I3IFU4-F1
#
_entry.id   AF-I3IFU4-F1
#
_cell.length_a   1.000
_cell.length_b   1.000
_cell.length_c   1.000
_cell.angle_alpha   90.00
_cell.angle_beta   90.00
_cell.angle_gamma   90.00
#
_symmetry.space_group_name_H-M   'P 1'
#
loop_
_entity.id
_entity.type
_entity.pdbx_description
1 polymer ?
#
loop_
_entity_poly.entity_id
_entity_poly.type
_entity_poly.pdbx_seq_one_letter_code
_entity_poly.pdbx_strand_id
1 'polypeptide(L)' 'MDINLSAALEQALTDQLKAKQAQQWLEQNKTAIAAYNKSVDDNGVFSDGLRSF' A
#
# COMPACT_ATOMS: atom_id res chain seq x y z
N MET A 1 -12.78 -27.48 -23.16
CA MET A 1 -12.41 -26.57 -22.07
C MET A 1 -12.03 -25.26 -22.74
N ASP A 2 -12.98 -24.33 -22.83
CA ASP A 2 -12.75 -23.02 -23.44
C ASP A 2 -12.17 -22.10 -22.37
N ILE A 3 -10.86 -21.86 -22.43
CA ILE A 3 -10.25 -20.78 -21.63
C ILE A 3 -10.54 -19.48 -22.38
N ASN A 4 -11.25 -18.57 -21.74
CA ASN A 4 -11.43 -17.23 -22.26
C ASN A 4 -10.11 -16.44 -22.12
N LEU A 5 -9.26 -16.55 -23.14
CA LEU A 5 -7.93 -15.94 -23.18
C LEU A 5 -7.97 -14.42 -23.09
N SER A 6 -9.02 -13.76 -23.59
CA SER A 6 -9.11 -12.29 -23.48
C SER A 6 -9.35 -11.86 -22.04
N ALA A 7 -10.25 -12.54 -21.32
CA ALA A 7 -10.49 -12.27 -19.91
C ALA A 7 -9.24 -12.55 -19.04
N ALA A 8 -8.51 -13.62 -19.34
CA ALA A 8 -7.27 -13.93 -18.63
C ALA A 8 -6.17 -12.88 -18.86
N LEU A 9 -6.06 -12.37 -20.09
CA LEU A 9 -5.09 -11.33 -20.45
C LEU A 9 -5.44 -9.99 -19.80
N GLU A 10 -6.71 -9.59 -19.82
CA GLU A 10 -7.19 -8.36 -19.18
C GLU A 10 -6.93 -8.37 -17.67
N GLN A 11 -7.17 -9.52 -17.02
CA GLN A 11 -6.89 -9.69 -15.60
C GLN A 11 -5.39 -9.55 -15.31
N ALA A 12 -4.54 -10.24 -16.07
CA ALA A 12 -3.09 -10.16 -15.90
C ALA A 12 -2.55 -8.73 -16.11
N LEU A 13 -3.07 -8.01 -17.11
CA LEU A 13 -2.72 -6.60 -17.36
C LEU A 13 -3.14 -5.69 -16.21
N THR A 14 -4.35 -5.88 -15.69
CA THR A 14 -4.88 -5.11 -14.56
C THR A 14 -4.02 -5.31 -13.32
N ASP A 15 -3.63 -6.56 -13.04
CA ASP A 15 -2.82 -6.89 -11.87
C ASP A 15 -1.40 -6.32 -11.98
N GLN A 16 -0.79 -6.38 -13.17
CA GLN A 16 0.50 -5.72 -13.41
C GLN A 16 0.42 -4.21 -13.26
N LEU A 17 -0.65 -3.58 -13.76
CA LEU A 17 -0.84 -2.15 -13.64
C LEU A 17 -0.98 -1.72 -12.18
N LYS A 18 -1.82 -2.43 -11.41
CA LYS A 18 -1.98 -2.20 -9.97
C LYS A 18 -0.65 -2.33 -9.23
N ALA A 19 0.13 -3.37 -9.53
CA ALA A 19 1.44 -3.58 -8.91
C ALA A 19 2.39 -2.40 -9.19
N LYS A 20 2.47 -1.93 -10.43
CA LYS A 20 3.30 -0.77 -10.80
C LYS A 20 2.84 0.51 -10.10
N GLN A 21 1.54 0.75 -10.05
CA GLN A 21 1.00 1.93 -9.37
C GLN A 21 1.27 1.89 -7.87
N ALA A 22 1.13 0.73 -7.23
CA ALA A 22 1.44 0.56 -5.82
C ALA A 22 2.94 0.82 -5.53
N GLN A 23 3.83 0.30 -6.38
CA GLN A 23 5.27 0.57 -6.28
C GLN A 23 5.57 2.06 -6.44
N GLN A 24 4.99 2.71 -7.45
CA GLN A 24 5.19 4.15 -7.67
C GLN A 24 4.68 4.98 -6.50
N TRP A 25 3.51 4.64 -5.96
CA TRP A 25 2.95 5.30 -4.79
C TRP A 25 3.87 5.14 -3.57
N LEU A 26 4.39 3.94 -3.32
CA LEU A 26 5.33 3.70 -2.21
C LEU A 26 6.60 4.55 -2.35
N GLU A 27 7.20 4.59 -3.53
CA GLU A 27 8.40 5.40 -3.79
C GLU A 27 8.13 6.90 -3.57
N GLN A 28 6.99 7.40 -4.06
CA GLN A 28 6.60 8.80 -3.89
C GLN A 28 6.30 9.16 -2.42
N ASN A 29 5.73 8.23 -1.65
CA ASN A 29 5.29 8.48 -0.28
C ASN A 29 6.32 8.06 0.77
N LYS A 30 7.46 7.45 0.38
CA LYS A 30 8.49 6.95 1.28
C LYS A 30 8.95 7.98 2.31
N THR A 31 9.18 9.23 1.88
CA THR A 31 9.59 10.32 2.78
C THR A 31 8.48 10.72 3.74
N ALA A 32 7.23 10.79 3.27
CA ALA A 32 6.08 11.13 4.12
C ALA A 32 5.81 10.04 5.17
N ILE A 33 5.90 8.77 4.76
CA ILE A 33 5.79 7.62 5.67
C ILE A 33 6.91 7.66 6.71
N ALA A 34 8.16 7.89 6.30
CA ALA A 34 9.29 7.98 7.23
C ALA A 34 9.13 9.14 8.23
N ALA A 35 8.67 10.30 7.76
CA ALA A 35 8.41 11.46 8.63
C ALA A 35 7.29 11.16 9.64
N TYR A 36 6.21 10.52 9.20
CA TYR A 36 5.12 10.09 10.09
C TYR A 36 5.60 9.06 11.12
N ASN A 37 6.33 8.03 10.70
CA ASN A 37 6.86 7.01 11.60
C ASN A 37 7.76 7.65 12.67
N LYS A 38 8.64 8.58 12.27
CA LYS A 38 9.45 9.33 13.23
C LYS A 38 8.59 10.14 14.22
N SER A 39 7.54 10.79 13.73
CA SER A 39 6.61 11.52 14.61
C SER A 39 5.93 10.59 15.62
N VAL A 40 5.58 9.39 15.21
CA VAL A 40 4.97 8.38 16.09
C VAL A 40 5.98 7.85 17.11
N ASP A 41 7.22 7.57 16.70
CA ASP A 41 8.28 7.14 17.62
C ASP A 41 8.59 8.22 18.67
N ASP A 42 8.62 9.49 18.26
CA ASP A 42 8.97 10.61 19.15
C ASP A 42 7.80 11.01 20.07
N ASN A 43 6.54 10.94 19.60
CA ASN A 43 5.39 11.52 20.30
C ASN A 43 4.29 10.50 20.69
N GLY A 44 4.44 9.23 20.30
CA GLY A 44 3.41 8.22 20.41
C GLY A 44 2.29 8.37 19.37
N VAL A 45 1.32 7.47 19.41
CA VAL A 45 0.06 7.60 18.68
C VAL A 45 -1.05 8.13 19.59
N PHE A 46 -2.05 8.77 18.98
CA PHE A 46 -3.22 9.30 19.69
C PHE A 46 -3.89 8.27 20.63
N SER A 47 -3.86 6.99 20.27
CA SER A 47 -4.50 5.92 21.04
C SER A 47 -3.63 5.33 22.16
N ASP A 48 -2.39 5.80 22.35
CA ASP A 48 -1.50 5.25 23.39
C ASP A 48 -2.05 5.42 24.80
N GLY A 49 -2.78 6.51 25.08
CA GLY A 49 -3.47 6.72 26.34
C GLY A 49 -4.82 6.00 26.49
N LEU A 50 -5.32 5.38 25.41
CA LEU A 50 -6.62 4.70 25.37
C LEU A 50 -6.49 3.16 25.39
N ARG A 51 -5.27 2.62 25.26
CA ARG A 51 -5.02 1.19 25.40
C ARG A 51 -4.97 0.80 26.88
N SER A 52 -6.13 0.55 27.47
CA SER A 52 -6.26 -0.20 28.72
C SER A 52 -6.47 -1.69 28.40
N PHE A 53 -5.59 -2.56 28.90
CA PHE A 53 -5.75 -4.02 28.90
C PHE A 53 -6.48 -4.49 30.16
#